data_AF-A0A7L1GEM5-F1
#
_entry.id   AF-A0A7L1GEM5-F1
#
_cell.length_a   1.000
_cell.length_b   1.000
_cell.length_c   1.000
_cell.angle_alpha   90.00
_cell.angle_beta   90.00
_cell.angle_gamma   90.00
#
_symmetry.space_group_name_H-M   'P 1'
#
loop_
_entity.id
_entity.type
_entity.pdbx_description
1 polymer ?
#
loop_
_entity_poly.entity_id
_entity_poly.type
_entity_poly.pdbx_seq_one_letter_code
_entity_poly.pdbx_strand_id
1 'polypeptide(L)'
;SNHHWIMKPRISLQPLTDAITVFTDAGKKSMKAAATWKQDERWENQIIFAQPNDSLQTLELAAVVWALGNWLHVPVNIVSDSMYVVGIVQRIEDAMIKEVSNDRLSELLW
;
A
#
# COMPACT_ATOMS: atom_id res chain seq x y z
N SER A 1 -30.08 2.19 20.39
CA SER A 1 -29.93 1.88 18.96
C SER A 1 -28.62 2.48 18.48
N ASN A 2 -27.84 1.65 17.79
CA ASN A 2 -26.51 1.91 17.21
C ASN A 2 -26.46 3.15 16.34
N HIS A 3 -25.30 3.82 16.24
CA HIS A 3 -24.68 4.32 14.99
C HIS A 3 -23.25 4.83 15.31
N HIS A 4 -22.27 3.93 15.32
CA HIS A 4 -20.85 4.28 15.43
C HIS A 4 -20.22 4.12 14.03
N TRP A 5 -20.52 5.06 13.12
CA TRP A 5 -19.96 5.07 11.76
C TRP A 5 -18.69 5.92 11.69
N ILE A 6 -17.77 5.76 12.65
CA ILE A 6 -16.42 6.27 12.45
C ILE A 6 -15.72 5.25 11.57
N MET A 7 -15.64 5.56 10.27
CA MET A 7 -14.76 4.86 9.35
C MET A 7 -13.35 4.85 9.96
N LYS A 8 -12.87 3.66 10.34
CA LYS A 8 -11.48 3.52 10.76
C LYS A 8 -10.60 3.82 9.53
N PRO A 9 -9.70 4.82 9.59
CA PRO A 9 -8.77 5.06 8.49
C PRO A 9 -8.00 3.77 8.22
N ARG A 10 -7.79 3.47 6.93
CA ARG A 10 -7.09 2.23 6.51
C ARG A 10 -5.58 2.39 6.59
N ILE A 11 -5.09 3.61 6.79
CA ILE A 11 -3.69 3.95 6.99
C ILE A 11 -3.46 4.39 8.44
N SER A 12 -2.32 3.98 9.00
CA SER A 12 -1.85 4.45 10.29
C SER A 12 -0.64 5.36 10.11
N LEU A 13 -0.60 6.47 10.86
CA LEU A 13 0.57 7.36 10.92
C LEU A 13 1.70 6.79 11.79
N GLN A 14 1.43 5.72 12.53
CA GLN A 14 2.38 4.99 13.34
C GLN A 14 2.47 3.53 12.85
N PRO A 15 3.64 2.88 12.97
CA PRO A 15 3.76 1.45 12.67
C PRO A 15 2.75 0.63 13.46
N LEU A 16 2.05 -0.26 12.78
CA LEU A 16 1.09 -1.17 13.39
C LEU A 16 1.83 -2.23 14.22
N THR A 17 1.40 -2.42 15.47
CA THR A 17 1.86 -3.52 16.32
C THR A 17 1.26 -4.84 15.81
N ASP A 18 2.04 -5.92 15.85
CA ASP A 18 1.64 -7.27 15.38
C ASP A 18 1.26 -7.38 13.89
N ALA A 19 1.72 -6.44 13.07
CA ALA A 19 1.57 -6.46 11.62
C ALA A 19 2.85 -6.95 10.91
N ILE A 20 2.68 -7.58 9.75
CA ILE A 20 3.83 -7.92 8.89
C ILE A 20 4.45 -6.63 8.37
N THR A 21 5.78 -6.55 8.42
CA THR A 21 6.52 -5.42 7.85
C THR A 21 7.18 -5.85 6.55
N VAL A 22 6.84 -5.15 5.47
CA VAL A 22 7.33 -5.40 4.11
C VAL A 22 8.17 -4.21 3.67
N PHE A 23 9.41 -4.47 3.28
CA PHE A 23 10.31 -3.48 2.69
C PHE A 23 10.26 -3.60 1.18
N THR A 24 10.04 -2.48 0.49
CA THR A 24 9.94 -2.41 -0.97
C THR A 24 11.03 -1.52 -1.54
N ASP A 25 11.59 -1.91 -2.68
CA ASP A 25 12.61 -1.18 -3.43
C ASP A 25 12.51 -1.55 -4.92
N ALA A 26 12.90 -0.66 -5.82
CA ALA A 26 13.06 -0.96 -7.23
C ALA A 26 14.38 -0.44 -7.83
N GLY A 27 14.93 -1.24 -8.74
CA GLY A 27 16.15 -0.90 -9.46
C GLY A 27 15.88 -0.66 -10.93
N LYS A 28 16.10 0.57 -11.40
CA LYS A 28 16.00 0.89 -12.85
C LYS A 28 17.03 0.11 -13.68
N LYS A 29 18.25 -0.07 -13.16
CA LYS A 29 19.31 -0.82 -13.86
C LYS A 29 19.06 -2.33 -13.86
N SER A 30 18.50 -2.85 -12.78
CA SER A 30 18.17 -4.27 -12.65
C SER A 30 16.86 -4.63 -13.36
N MET A 31 16.04 -3.64 -13.72
CA MET A 31 14.70 -3.79 -14.30
C MET A 31 13.80 -4.67 -13.42
N LYS A 32 13.89 -4.49 -12.10
CA LYS A 32 13.20 -5.29 -11.09
C LYS A 32 12.74 -4.42 -9.93
N ALA A 33 11.62 -4.81 -9.34
CA ALA A 33 11.24 -4.40 -8.00
C ALA A 33 11.34 -5.61 -7.06
N ALA A 34 11.49 -5.34 -5.77
CA ALA A 34 11.55 -6.36 -4.74
C ALA A 34 10.63 -5.96 -3.58
N ALA A 35 10.03 -6.97 -2.97
CA ALA A 35 9.36 -6.86 -1.67
C ALA A 35 9.97 -7.91 -0.75
N THR A 36 10.44 -7.51 0.42
CA THR A 36 11.12 -8.39 1.38
C THR A 36 10.42 -8.28 2.74
N TRP A 37 10.15 -9.40 3.39
CA TRP A 37 9.49 -9.43 4.69
C TRP A 37 10.09 -10.52 5.57
N LYS A 38 9.82 -10.42 6.88
CA LYS A 38 10.22 -11.46 7.84
C LYS A 38 9.01 -12.29 8.23
N GLN A 39 9.11 -13.60 8.11
CA GLN A 39 8.08 -14.57 8.49
C GLN A 39 8.75 -15.73 9.23
N ASP A 40 8.24 -16.09 10.41
CA ASP A 40 8.75 -17.21 11.22
C ASP A 40 10.27 -17.17 11.42
N GLU A 41 10.79 -15.98 11.77
CA GLU A 41 12.21 -15.68 11.94
C GLU A 41 13.09 -15.82 10.67
N ARG A 42 12.48 -16.02 9.50
CA ARG A 42 13.15 -16.11 8.20
C ARG A 42 12.83 -14.92 7.32
N TRP A 43 13.80 -14.54 6.49
CA TRP A 43 13.61 -13.52 5.47
C TRP A 43 13.08 -14.16 4.19
N GLU A 44 11.97 -13.64 3.72
CA GLU A 44 11.33 -14.00 2.47
C GLU A 44 11.40 -12.82 1.50
N ASN A 45 11.39 -13.10 0.21
CA ASN A 45 11.34 -12.06 -0.80
C ASN A 45 10.48 -12.45 -2.00
N GLN A 46 9.97 -11.41 -2.66
CA GLN A 46 9.34 -11.50 -3.96
C GLN A 46 10.07 -10.56 -4.91
N ILE A 47 10.39 -11.06 -6.10
CA ILE A 47 10.90 -10.26 -7.21
C ILE A 47 9.79 -10.01 -8.22
N ILE A 48 9.64 -8.76 -8.63
CA ILE A 48 8.72 -8.32 -9.67
C ILE A 48 9.57 -7.87 -10.85
N PHE A 49 9.36 -8.49 -11.99
CA PHE A 49 10.10 -8.16 -13.21
C PHE A 49 9.38 -7.05 -13.97
N ALA A 50 10.17 -6.12 -14.51
CA ALA A 50 9.64 -5.03 -15.32
C ALA A 50 8.98 -5.52 -16.60
N GLN A 51 7.89 -4.86 -16.97
CA GLN A 51 7.25 -4.97 -18.28
C GLN A 51 7.79 -3.92 -19.26
N PRO A 52 7.58 -4.09 -20.57
CA PRO A 52 7.88 -3.05 -21.53
C PRO A 52 7.21 -1.72 -21.15
N ASN A 53 7.98 -0.63 -21.16
CA ASN A 53 7.58 0.73 -20.76
C ASN A 53 7.49 1.00 -19.26
N ASP A 54 7.85 0.05 -18.39
CA ASP A 54 7.94 0.36 -16.97
C ASP A 54 9.03 1.39 -16.68
N SER A 55 8.64 2.38 -15.88
CA SER A 55 9.55 3.34 -15.29
C SER A 55 9.99 2.87 -13.91
N LEU A 56 11.00 3.53 -13.32
CA LEU A 56 11.36 3.26 -11.93
C LEU A 56 10.15 3.46 -11.00
N GLN A 57 9.37 4.53 -11.19
CA GLN A 57 8.22 4.84 -10.34
C GLN A 57 7.08 3.81 -10.45
N THR A 58 6.87 3.23 -11.64
CA THR A 58 5.85 2.18 -11.81
C THR A 58 6.30 0.87 -11.18
N LEU A 59 7.61 0.57 -11.19
CA LEU A 59 8.18 -0.58 -10.48
C LEU A 59 8.09 -0.44 -8.96
N GLU A 60 8.43 0.73 -8.42
CA GLU A 60 8.25 1.02 -6.99
C GLU A 60 6.79 0.82 -6.57
N LEU A 61 5.86 1.36 -7.37
CA LEU A 61 4.43 1.22 -7.11
C LEU A 61 3.98 -0.24 -7.22
N ALA A 62 4.51 -0.99 -8.18
CA ALA A 62 4.20 -2.41 -8.34
C ALA A 62 4.59 -3.23 -7.11
N ALA A 63 5.74 -2.95 -6.48
CA ALA A 63 6.14 -3.62 -5.23
C ALA A 63 5.17 -3.33 -4.08
N VAL A 64 4.73 -2.08 -3.94
CA VAL A 64 3.74 -1.71 -2.92
C VAL A 64 2.38 -2.33 -3.18
N VAL A 65 1.90 -2.32 -4.44
CA VAL A 65 0.63 -2.95 -4.82
C VAL A 65 0.68 -4.46 -4.58
N TRP A 66 1.80 -5.11 -4.91
CA TRP A 66 1.99 -6.52 -4.63
C TRP A 66 1.92 -6.81 -3.12
N ALA A 67 2.62 -6.01 -2.29
CA ALA A 67 2.58 -6.15 -0.84
C ALA A 67 1.15 -5.98 -0.29
N LEU A 68 0.43 -4.94 -0.71
CA LEU A 68 -0.97 -4.76 -0.33
C LEU A 68 -1.85 -5.93 -0.77
N GLY A 69 -1.63 -6.45 -1.98
CA GLY A 69 -2.35 -7.59 -2.54
C GLY A 69 -2.11 -8.91 -1.80
N ASN A 70 -0.90 -9.13 -1.29
CA ASN A 70 -0.54 -10.35 -0.57
C ASN A 70 -1.14 -10.38 0.86
N TRP A 71 -1.39 -9.22 1.46
CA TRP A 71 -1.93 -9.07 2.82
C TRP A 71 -3.25 -8.28 2.87
N LEU A 72 -4.14 -8.46 1.89
CA LEU A 72 -5.40 -7.70 1.77
C LEU A 72 -6.32 -7.74 3.01
N HIS A 73 -6.25 -8.81 3.79
CA HIS A 73 -7.15 -9.05 4.92
C HIS A 73 -6.47 -8.96 6.29
N VAL A 74 -5.20 -8.57 6.34
CA VAL A 74 -4.44 -8.45 7.60
C VAL A 74 -3.70 -7.11 7.65
N PRO A 75 -3.42 -6.57 8.85
CA PRO A 75 -2.58 -5.41 9.01
C PRO A 75 -1.18 -5.60 8.39
N VAL A 76 -0.72 -4.64 7.60
CA VAL A 76 0.62 -4.64 7.00
C VAL A 76 1.27 -3.26 7.12
N ASN A 77 2.53 -3.23 7.51
CA ASN A 77 3.39 -2.05 7.44
C ASN A 77 4.22 -2.14 6.16
N ILE A 78 4.06 -1.19 5.24
CA ILE A 78 4.87 -1.13 4.03
C ILE A 78 5.88 0.00 4.17
N VAL A 79 7.16 -0.34 4.06
CA VAL A 79 8.29 0.58 4.13
C VAL A 79 8.84 0.75 2.72
N SER A 80 8.71 1.96 2.17
CA SER A 80 9.23 2.34 0.86
C SER A 80 10.09 3.59 1.01
N ASP A 81 11.20 3.63 0.28
CA ASP A 81 12.05 4.83 0.15
C ASP A 81 11.58 5.78 -0.98
N SER A 82 10.62 5.33 -1.79
CA SER A 82 10.01 6.10 -2.86
C SER A 82 8.97 7.09 -2.31
N MET A 83 9.41 8.33 -2.09
CA MET A 83 8.52 9.44 -1.70
C MET A 83 7.35 9.62 -2.67
N TYR A 84 7.56 9.33 -3.96
CA TYR A 84 6.52 9.34 -4.97
C TYR A 84 5.40 8.34 -4.63
N VAL A 85 5.75 7.09 -4.35
CA VAL A 85 4.78 6.02 -4.06
C VAL A 85 4.07 6.28 -2.73
N VAL A 86 4.81 6.66 -1.68
CA VAL A 86 4.22 7.02 -0.38
C VAL A 86 3.18 8.13 -0.55
N GLY A 87 3.50 9.18 -1.31
CA GLY A 87 2.57 10.27 -1.57
C GLY A 87 1.36 9.87 -2.43
N ILE A 88 1.51 8.95 -3.38
CA ILE A 88 0.38 8.42 -4.18
C ILE A 88 -0.58 7.62 -3.30
N VAL A 89 -0.06 6.70 -2.48
CA VAL A 89 -0.89 5.85 -1.60
C VAL A 89 -1.67 6.69 -0.58
N GLN A 90 -1.01 7.68 0.04
CA GLN A 90 -1.68 8.62 0.95
C GLN A 90 -2.80 9.38 0.24
N ARG A 91 -2.56 9.93 -0.96
CA ARG A 91 -3.57 10.67 -1.71
C ARG A 91 -4.76 9.81 -2.13
N ILE A 92 -4.54 8.55 -2.48
CA ILE A 92 -5.63 7.62 -2.83
C ILE A 92 -6.51 7.39 -1.60
N GLU A 93 -5.92 7.17 -0.43
CA GLU A 93 -6.69 6.97 0.79
C GLU A 93 -7.41 8.25 1.24
N ASP A 94 -6.73 9.40 1.22
CA ASP A 94 -7.35 10.70 1.49
C ASP A 94 -8.54 10.95 0.55
N ALA A 95 -8.41 10.62 -0.74
CA ALA A 95 -9.48 10.77 -1.72
C ALA A 95 -10.66 9.83 -1.40
N MET A 96 -10.40 8.57 -1.05
CA MET A 96 -11.43 7.62 -0.63
C MET A 96 -12.12 8.04 0.68
N ILE A 97 -11.38 8.55 1.66
CA ILE A 97 -11.96 9.10 2.90
C ILE A 97 -12.82 10.31 2.57
N LYS A 98 -12.35 11.21 1.70
CA LYS A 98 -13.08 12.42 1.31
C LYS A 98 -14.37 12.09 0.53
N GLU A 99 -14.35 11.06 -0.30
CA GLU A 99 -15.54 10.57 -1.01
C GLU A 99 -16.57 9.99 -0.02
N VAL A 100 -16.14 9.13 0.90
CA VAL A 100 -17.06 8.50 1.86
C VAL A 100 -17.56 9.47 2.94
N SER A 101 -16.77 10.47 3.33
CA SER A 101 -17.21 11.53 4.27
C SER A 101 -18.11 12.59 3.62
N ASN A 102 -18.26 12.58 2.30
CA ASN A 102 -19.20 13.43 1.60
C ASN A 102 -20.52 12.68 1.38
N ASP A 103 -21.34 12.64 2.44
CA ASP A 103 -22.63 11.94 2.45
C ASP A 103 -23.56 12.32 1.27
N ARG A 104 -23.43 13.53 0.71
CA ARG A 104 -24.23 13.97 -0.47
C ARG A 104 -23.71 13.45 -1.81
N LEU A 105 -22.43 13.05 -1.91
CA LEU A 105 -21.86 12.48 -3.13
C LEU A 105 -22.06 10.96 -3.19
N SER A 106 -22.07 10.27 -2.04
CA SER A 106 -22.34 8.83 -1.98
C SER A 106 -23.78 8.48 -2.37
N GLU A 107 -24.72 9.40 -2.17
CA GLU A 107 -26.13 9.30 -2.63
C GLU A 107 -26.29 9.37 -4.16
N LEU A 108 -25.28 9.81 -4.92
CA LEU A 108 -25.34 9.94 -6.39
C LEU A 108 -24.80 8.71 -7.16
N LEU A 109 -24.22 7.73 -6.45
CA LEU A 109 -23.71 6.48 -7.02
C LEU A 109 -24.67 5.29 -6.84
N TRP A 110 -25.93 5.56 -6.48
CA TRP A 110 -27.04 4.60 -6.47
C TRP A 110 -28.22 5.12 -7.29
#